data_AF-A0A1F0FXA7-F1
#
_entry.id   AF-A0A1F0FXA7-F1
#
_cell.length_a   1.000
_cell.length_b   1.000
_cell.length_c   1.000
_cell.angle_alpha   90.00
_cell.angle_beta   90.00
_cell.angle_gamma   90.00
#
_symmetry.space_group_name_H-M   'P 1'
#
loop_
_entity.id
_entity.type
_entity.pdbx_description
1 polymer ?
#
loop_
_entity_poly.entity_id
_entity_poly.type
_entity_poly.pdbx_seq_one_letter_code
_entity_poly.pdbx_strand_id
1 'polypeptide(L)'
;MKSEEFLSYQTRAVLTFIFLSKYFMLEEAIKNIFRDSIGSLEQKHHYKIYYMYGGLKAAKAMHFDNELDDFKTHLEYNYKDQFGSFSSSQIIRLCKEGNLIPRFSFEIDSIQSKTSYVFYHCFSTLTKMRNIIAHECDNSKFRDNVVIELLSDQNIEKYRSEDINISTMDVASKQIQSNLIYLELILKKFNNIE
;
A
#
# COMPACT_ATOMS: atom_id res chain seq x y z
N MET A 1 10.53 -33.96 16.74
CA MET A 1 10.92 -32.96 15.72
C MET A 1 9.65 -32.49 15.02
N LYS A 2 9.40 -31.18 14.93
CA LYS A 2 8.40 -30.66 13.97
C LYS A 2 8.93 -30.94 12.56
N SER A 3 8.08 -31.29 11.60
CA SER A 3 8.51 -31.47 10.20
C SER A 3 9.03 -30.14 9.66
N GLU A 4 10.04 -30.17 8.78
CA GLU A 4 10.58 -28.97 8.12
C GLU A 4 9.49 -28.19 7.40
N GLU A 5 8.56 -28.92 6.79
CA GLU A 5 7.38 -28.35 6.13
C GLU A 5 6.52 -27.54 7.10
N PHE A 6 6.28 -28.04 8.31
CA PHE A 6 5.52 -27.32 9.33
C PHE A 6 6.23 -26.03 9.78
N LEU A 7 7.56 -26.07 9.94
CA LEU A 7 8.35 -24.87 10.26
C LEU A 7 8.27 -23.82 9.13
N SER A 8 8.25 -24.26 7.88
CA SER A 8 8.05 -23.37 6.72
C SER A 8 6.68 -22.71 6.73
N TYR A 9 5.60 -23.47 6.98
CA TYR A 9 4.25 -22.90 7.12
C TYR A 9 4.16 -21.88 8.26
N GLN A 10 4.76 -22.18 9.43
CA GLN A 10 4.80 -21.26 10.55
C GLN A 10 5.52 -19.95 10.19
N THR A 11 6.68 -20.08 9.54
CA THR A 11 7.48 -18.94 9.07
C THR A 11 6.67 -18.07 8.12
N ARG A 12 6.02 -18.68 7.13
CA ARG A 12 5.19 -17.99 6.15
C ARG A 12 4.00 -17.27 6.79
N ALA A 13 3.32 -17.90 7.74
CA ALA A 13 2.20 -17.29 8.44
C ALA A 13 2.61 -16.04 9.22
N VAL A 14 3.76 -16.11 9.93
CA VAL A 14 4.32 -14.97 10.66
C VAL A 14 4.68 -13.84 9.71
N LEU A 15 5.41 -14.12 8.62
CA LEU A 15 5.78 -13.13 7.62
C LEU A 15 4.57 -12.46 6.97
N THR A 16 3.54 -13.25 6.68
CA THR A 16 2.29 -12.76 6.10
C THR A 16 1.60 -11.78 7.03
N PHE A 17 1.49 -12.12 8.32
CA PHE A 17 0.91 -11.24 9.33
C PHE A 17 1.67 -9.92 9.44
N ILE A 18 3.00 -9.99 9.51
CA ILE A 18 3.86 -8.79 9.62
C ILE A 18 3.73 -7.92 8.37
N PHE A 19 3.75 -8.52 7.18
CA PHE A 19 3.54 -7.82 5.93
C PHE A 19 2.21 -7.08 5.89
N LEU A 20 1.09 -7.74 6.24
CA LEU A 20 -0.23 -7.10 6.27
C LEU A 20 -0.28 -5.94 7.27
N SER A 21 0.33 -6.11 8.45
CA SER A 21 0.41 -5.06 9.46
C SER A 21 1.18 -3.82 8.96
N LYS A 22 2.37 -4.03 8.37
CA LYS A 22 3.16 -2.93 7.79
C LYS A 22 2.48 -2.31 6.57
N TYR A 23 1.76 -3.10 5.77
CA TYR A 23 1.03 -2.59 4.61
C TYR A 23 -0.12 -1.69 5.06
N PHE A 24 -0.82 -2.07 6.14
CA PHE A 24 -1.82 -1.20 6.77
C PHE A 24 -1.20 0.14 7.23
N MET A 25 -0.01 0.11 7.85
CA MET A 25 0.71 1.34 8.21
C MET A 25 1.03 2.22 6.99
N LEU A 26 1.40 1.62 5.86
CA LEU A 26 1.60 2.33 4.60
C LEU A 26 0.32 3.00 4.11
N GLU A 27 -0.82 2.31 4.17
CA GLU A 27 -2.11 2.89 3.77
C GLU A 27 -2.49 4.08 4.64
N GLU A 28 -2.30 3.99 5.95
CA GLU A 28 -2.55 5.10 6.87
C GLU A 28 -1.58 6.27 6.64
N ALA A 29 -0.29 6.01 6.42
CA ALA A 29 0.68 7.05 6.08
C ALA A 29 0.28 7.82 4.81
N ILE A 30 -0.12 7.11 3.75
CA ILE A 30 -0.60 7.73 2.49
C ILE A 30 -1.83 8.60 2.75
N LYS A 31 -2.81 8.09 3.51
CA LYS A 31 -4.02 8.86 3.85
C LYS A 31 -3.72 10.09 4.69
N ASN A 32 -2.76 10.02 5.61
CA ASN A 32 -2.38 11.14 6.45
C ASN A 32 -1.68 12.22 5.63
N ILE A 33 -0.67 11.84 4.84
CA ILE A 33 0.02 12.75 3.90
C ILE A 33 -0.99 13.43 2.97
N PHE A 34 -1.96 12.68 2.44
CA PHE A 34 -3.00 13.23 1.59
C PHE A 34 -3.86 14.25 2.33
N ARG A 35 -4.37 13.91 3.52
CA ARG A 35 -5.17 14.81 4.37
C ARG A 35 -4.43 16.10 4.70
N ASP A 36 -3.15 16.00 5.06
CA ASP A 36 -2.33 17.15 5.41
C ASP A 36 -2.03 18.03 4.18
N SER A 37 -1.87 17.43 3.01
CA SER A 37 -1.53 18.16 1.77
C SER A 37 -2.73 18.84 1.12
N ILE A 38 -3.96 18.32 1.31
CA ILE A 38 -5.18 18.80 0.63
C ILE A 38 -5.39 20.31 0.78
N GLY A 39 -5.19 20.86 1.98
CA GLY A 39 -5.41 22.29 2.25
C GLY A 39 -4.47 23.21 1.46
N SER A 40 -3.32 22.70 1.04
CA SER A 40 -2.28 23.46 0.33
C SER A 40 -2.36 23.36 -1.21
N LEU A 41 -3.26 22.54 -1.74
CA LEU A 41 -3.36 22.34 -3.19
C LEU A 41 -3.95 23.56 -3.90
N GLU A 42 -3.53 23.78 -5.15
CA GLU A 42 -4.16 24.78 -6.00
C GLU A 42 -5.63 24.47 -6.28
N GLN A 43 -6.44 25.51 -6.48
CA GLN A 43 -7.89 25.39 -6.70
C GLN A 43 -8.27 24.46 -7.87
N LYS A 44 -7.46 24.40 -8.93
CA LYS A 44 -7.67 23.48 -10.06
C LYS A 44 -7.61 22.01 -9.64
N HIS A 45 -6.75 21.69 -8.67
CA HIS A 45 -6.60 20.34 -8.14
C HIS A 45 -7.75 20.00 -7.18
N HIS A 46 -8.23 20.97 -6.41
CA HIS A 46 -9.45 20.81 -5.63
C HIS A 46 -10.65 20.44 -6.50
N TYR A 47 -10.89 21.14 -7.61
CA TYR A 47 -11.99 20.79 -8.53
C TYR A 47 -11.91 19.36 -9.06
N LYS A 48 -10.71 18.88 -9.40
CA LYS A 48 -10.51 17.50 -9.86
C LYS A 48 -10.84 16.49 -8.76
N ILE A 49 -10.39 16.75 -7.53
CA ILE A 49 -10.68 15.87 -6.38
C ILE A 49 -12.19 15.90 -6.07
N TYR A 50 -12.84 17.06 -6.13
CA TYR A 50 -14.29 17.20 -5.91
C TYR A 50 -15.13 16.47 -6.95
N TYR A 51 -14.76 16.58 -8.22
CA TYR A 51 -15.43 15.84 -9.29
C TYR A 51 -15.39 14.33 -9.02
N MET A 52 -14.22 13.81 -8.65
CA MET A 52 -14.07 12.39 -8.32
C MET A 52 -14.81 11.99 -7.05
N TYR A 53 -14.80 12.83 -6.02
CA TYR A 53 -15.52 12.59 -4.78
C TYR A 53 -17.05 12.55 -5.00
N GLY A 54 -17.58 13.49 -5.80
CA GLY A 54 -18.98 13.52 -6.22
C GLY A 54 -19.36 12.25 -6.98
N GLY A 55 -18.51 11.78 -7.89
CA GLY A 55 -18.70 10.50 -8.59
C GLY A 55 -18.74 9.29 -7.65
N LEU A 56 -17.87 9.24 -6.63
CA LEU A 56 -17.89 8.17 -5.63
C LEU A 56 -19.15 8.17 -4.76
N LYS A 57 -19.63 9.35 -4.35
CA LYS A 57 -20.88 9.49 -3.61
C LYS A 57 -22.10 9.11 -4.47
N ALA A 58 -22.14 9.56 -5.73
CA ALA A 58 -23.20 9.20 -6.66
C ALA A 58 -23.25 7.68 -6.92
N ALA A 59 -22.10 7.02 -7.06
CA ALA A 59 -22.05 5.56 -7.20
C ALA A 59 -22.58 4.82 -5.95
N LYS A 60 -22.36 5.37 -4.74
CA LYS A 60 -22.93 4.83 -3.50
C LYS A 60 -24.43 5.12 -3.35
N ALA A 61 -24.92 6.23 -3.89
CA ALA A 61 -26.32 6.62 -3.86
C ALA A 61 -27.18 5.91 -4.92
N MET A 62 -26.59 5.17 -5.86
CA MET A 62 -27.29 4.35 -6.87
C MET A 62 -27.81 3.00 -6.29
N HIS A 63 -28.11 2.94 -5.00
CA HIS A 63 -28.95 1.88 -4.45
C HIS A 63 -30.41 2.33 -4.58
N PHE A 64 -31.08 1.84 -5.63
CA PHE A 64 -32.45 2.22 -6.01
C PHE A 64 -33.55 1.83 -4.99
N ASP A 65 -33.21 1.18 -3.88
CA ASP A 65 -34.19 0.75 -2.87
C ASP A 65 -34.50 1.80 -1.79
N ASN A 66 -33.71 2.87 -1.67
CA ASN A 66 -33.99 3.94 -0.72
C ASN A 66 -34.45 5.19 -1.48
N GLU A 67 -35.76 5.27 -1.68
CA GLU A 67 -36.42 6.44 -2.26
C GLU A 67 -36.07 7.71 -1.46
N LEU A 68 -35.45 8.67 -2.15
CA LEU A 68 -35.58 10.12 -1.96
C LEU A 68 -35.02 10.80 -0.69
N ASP A 69 -34.52 10.10 0.33
CA ASP A 69 -34.01 10.79 1.54
C ASP A 69 -32.53 11.19 1.47
N ASP A 70 -31.68 10.48 0.71
CA ASP A 70 -30.23 10.75 0.67
C ASP A 70 -29.85 12.04 -0.08
N PHE A 71 -30.74 12.58 -0.90
CA PHE A 71 -30.51 13.82 -1.66
C PHE A 71 -30.96 15.10 -0.94
N LYS A 72 -31.66 14.99 0.19
CA LYS A 72 -32.21 16.16 0.93
C LYS A 72 -31.28 16.70 2.02
N THR A 73 -30.18 16.04 2.33
CA THR A 73 -29.20 16.61 3.26
C THR A 73 -28.50 17.78 2.58
N HIS A 74 -28.77 18.99 3.08
CA HIS A 74 -27.85 20.11 2.90
C HIS A 74 -26.48 19.63 3.38
N LEU A 75 -25.60 19.29 2.44
CA LEU A 75 -24.22 18.95 2.71
C LEU A 75 -23.53 20.22 3.20
N GLU A 76 -23.72 20.55 4.47
CA GLU A 76 -22.92 21.56 5.15
C GLU A 76 -21.45 21.15 5.00
N TYR A 77 -20.71 22.06 4.38
CA TYR A 77 -19.48 21.73 3.70
C TYR A 77 -18.31 21.75 4.69
N ASN A 78 -17.96 20.60 5.23
CA ASN A 78 -16.81 20.49 6.13
C ASN A 78 -15.54 20.03 5.37
N TYR A 79 -14.61 20.96 5.14
CA TYR A 79 -13.31 20.71 4.52
C TYR A 79 -12.49 19.61 5.24
N LYS A 80 -12.70 19.39 6.55
CA LYS A 80 -11.94 18.41 7.33
C LYS A 80 -12.43 16.96 7.20
N ASP A 81 -13.70 16.74 6.87
CA ASP A 81 -14.30 15.40 6.77
C ASP A 81 -14.31 14.82 5.35
N GLN A 82 -14.02 15.64 4.32
CA GLN A 82 -14.46 15.36 2.95
C GLN A 82 -13.62 14.35 2.14
N PHE A 83 -12.53 13.79 2.66
CA PHE A 83 -11.68 12.88 1.87
C PHE A 83 -11.31 11.57 2.55
N GLY A 84 -11.84 11.32 3.75
CA GLY A 84 -11.61 10.06 4.47
C GLY A 84 -12.16 8.81 3.76
N SER A 85 -13.02 8.98 2.75
CA SER A 85 -13.59 7.87 1.97
C SER A 85 -12.69 7.35 0.87
N PHE A 86 -11.64 8.08 0.48
CA PHE A 86 -10.72 7.60 -0.55
C PHE A 86 -9.83 6.48 0.00
N SER A 87 -9.72 5.39 -0.76
CA SER A 87 -8.72 4.36 -0.50
C SER A 87 -7.32 4.86 -0.84
N SER A 88 -6.30 4.27 -0.22
CA SER A 88 -4.88 4.48 -0.54
C SER A 88 -4.62 4.39 -2.05
N SER A 89 -5.18 3.37 -2.71
CA SER A 89 -5.06 3.18 -4.16
C SER A 89 -5.69 4.30 -4.98
N GLN A 90 -6.83 4.84 -4.55
CA GLN A 90 -7.47 5.98 -5.22
C GLN A 90 -6.62 7.25 -5.07
N ILE A 91 -6.10 7.50 -3.86
CA ILE A 91 -5.18 8.61 -3.57
C ILE A 91 -3.93 8.52 -4.45
N ILE A 92 -3.29 7.37 -4.49
CA ILE A 92 -2.06 7.18 -5.27
C ILE A 92 -2.32 7.35 -6.78
N ARG A 93 -3.44 6.84 -7.29
CA ARG A 93 -3.83 7.03 -8.69
C ARG A 93 -4.04 8.51 -9.03
N LEU A 94 -4.79 9.22 -8.19
CA LEU A 94 -5.01 10.67 -8.29
C LEU A 94 -3.68 11.44 -8.36
N CYS A 95 -2.78 11.14 -7.42
CA CYS A 95 -1.50 11.82 -7.32
C CYS A 95 -0.59 11.51 -8.50
N LYS A 96 -0.58 10.26 -9.00
CA LYS A 96 0.23 9.87 -10.16
C LYS A 96 -0.20 10.58 -11.45
N GLU A 97 -1.50 10.65 -11.72
CA GLU A 97 -2.02 11.24 -12.97
C GLU A 97 -1.93 12.79 -12.98
N GLY A 98 -1.88 13.42 -11.81
CA GLY A 98 -1.90 14.89 -11.67
C GLY A 98 -0.66 15.50 -11.04
N ASN A 99 0.34 14.70 -10.65
CA ASN A 99 1.45 15.08 -9.78
C ASN A 99 1.00 15.95 -8.59
N LEU A 100 -0.11 15.56 -7.95
CA LEU A 100 -0.82 16.41 -6.99
C LEU A 100 -0.02 16.62 -5.70
N ILE A 101 0.70 15.59 -5.26
CA ILE A 101 1.46 15.59 -4.01
C ILE A 101 2.88 15.15 -4.34
N PRO A 102 3.85 16.09 -4.40
CA PRO A 102 5.24 15.79 -4.70
C PRO A 102 5.89 14.80 -3.73
N ARG A 103 5.36 14.70 -2.49
CA ARG A 103 5.83 13.73 -1.48
C ARG A 103 5.65 12.26 -1.91
N PHE A 104 4.84 11.97 -2.92
CA PHE A 104 4.74 10.63 -3.53
C PHE A 104 5.66 10.44 -4.75
N SER A 105 6.36 11.49 -5.18
CA SER A 105 7.24 11.48 -6.36
C SER A 105 8.68 11.23 -5.94
N PHE A 106 8.94 10.07 -5.35
CA PHE A 106 10.29 9.63 -4.96
C PHE A 106 10.61 8.23 -5.49
N GLU A 107 11.89 7.89 -5.44
CA GLU A 107 12.42 6.59 -5.81
C GLU A 107 13.05 5.89 -4.59
N ILE A 108 13.05 4.56 -4.64
CA ILE A 108 13.74 3.68 -3.70
C ILE A 108 14.83 2.94 -4.46
N ASP A 109 16.07 3.06 -3.98
CA ASP A 109 17.20 2.38 -4.58
C ASP A 109 17.11 0.87 -4.38
N SER A 110 17.54 0.12 -5.39
CA SER A 110 17.68 -1.33 -5.31
C SER A 110 18.73 -1.70 -4.27
N ILE A 111 18.48 -2.79 -3.54
CA ILE A 111 19.39 -3.29 -2.51
C ILE A 111 20.56 -4.09 -3.14
N GLN A 112 20.35 -4.71 -4.30
CA GLN A 112 21.34 -5.61 -4.91
C GLN A 112 21.77 -5.21 -6.33
N SER A 113 21.18 -4.16 -6.90
CA SER A 113 21.53 -3.63 -8.22
C SER A 113 21.72 -2.10 -8.16
N LYS A 114 22.24 -1.52 -9.23
CA LYS A 114 22.39 -0.05 -9.37
C LYS A 114 21.16 0.62 -9.99
N THR A 115 19.98 0.04 -9.79
CA THR A 115 18.71 0.56 -10.32
C THR A 115 17.88 1.18 -9.20
N SER A 116 16.90 2.00 -9.55
CA SER A 116 15.97 2.60 -8.59
C SER A 116 14.53 2.37 -9.06
N TYR A 117 13.62 2.23 -8.10
CA TYR A 117 12.22 1.94 -8.34
C TYR A 117 11.37 3.14 -7.91
N VAL A 118 10.57 3.66 -8.85
CA VAL A 118 9.61 4.72 -8.57
C VAL A 118 8.57 4.24 -7.56
N PHE A 119 8.25 5.05 -6.55
CA PHE A 119 7.29 4.71 -5.49
C PHE A 119 5.96 4.19 -6.04
N TYR A 120 5.42 4.81 -7.09
CA TYR A 120 4.17 4.36 -7.71
C TYR A 120 4.21 2.91 -8.20
N HIS A 121 5.37 2.46 -8.71
CA HIS A 121 5.56 1.06 -9.09
C HIS A 121 5.63 0.17 -7.85
N CYS A 122 6.44 0.55 -6.86
CA CYS A 122 6.54 -0.18 -5.59
C CYS A 122 5.19 -0.38 -4.92
N PHE A 123 4.41 0.70 -4.78
CA PHE A 123 3.07 0.66 -4.19
C PHE A 123 2.17 -0.31 -4.95
N SER A 124 2.12 -0.23 -6.29
CA SER A 124 1.30 -1.13 -7.10
C SER A 124 1.69 -2.60 -6.89
N THR A 125 2.98 -2.90 -6.82
CA THR A 125 3.50 -4.26 -6.58
C THR A 125 3.14 -4.77 -5.19
N LEU A 126 3.28 -3.94 -4.16
CA LEU A 126 2.89 -4.26 -2.79
C LEU A 126 1.37 -4.51 -2.67
N THR A 127 0.55 -3.68 -3.32
CA THR A 127 -0.91 -3.87 -3.36
C THR A 127 -1.30 -5.20 -4.00
N LYS A 128 -0.62 -5.60 -5.08
CA LYS A 128 -0.87 -6.92 -5.71
C LYS A 128 -0.57 -8.06 -4.76
N MET A 129 0.57 -8.03 -4.07
CA MET A 129 0.91 -9.04 -3.07
C MET A 129 -0.12 -9.07 -1.94
N ARG A 130 -0.53 -7.92 -1.41
CA ARG A 130 -1.57 -7.83 -0.38
C ARG A 130 -2.88 -8.46 -0.83
N ASN A 131 -3.32 -8.18 -2.06
CA ASN A 131 -4.57 -8.73 -2.59
C ASN A 131 -4.49 -10.25 -2.74
N ILE A 132 -3.37 -10.78 -3.24
CA ILE A 132 -3.16 -12.23 -3.34
C ILE A 132 -3.21 -12.87 -1.95
N ILE A 133 -2.49 -12.32 -0.98
CA ILE A 133 -2.50 -12.82 0.41
C ILE A 133 -3.93 -12.83 0.98
N ALA A 134 -4.71 -11.77 0.73
CA ALA A 134 -6.07 -11.66 1.27
C ALA A 134 -7.07 -12.64 0.63
N HIS A 135 -6.83 -13.10 -0.60
CA HIS A 135 -7.74 -13.98 -1.34
C HIS A 135 -7.28 -15.45 -1.38
N GLU A 136 -5.97 -15.72 -1.27
CA GLU A 136 -5.36 -17.04 -1.49
C GLU A 136 -4.38 -17.40 -0.34
N CYS A 137 -4.89 -17.42 0.90
CA CYS A 137 -4.10 -17.65 2.13
C CYS A 137 -3.17 -18.89 2.10
N ASP A 138 -3.47 -19.92 1.30
CA ASP A 138 -2.79 -21.21 1.40
C ASP A 138 -2.00 -21.65 0.15
N ASN A 139 -2.21 -21.01 -1.01
CA ASN A 139 -1.70 -21.52 -2.30
C ASN A 139 -1.08 -20.43 -3.20
N SER A 140 -0.53 -19.39 -2.57
CA SER A 140 0.01 -18.22 -3.26
C SER A 140 1.29 -18.54 -4.03
N LYS A 141 1.15 -18.92 -5.31
CA LYS A 141 2.25 -18.82 -6.29
C LYS A 141 2.39 -17.36 -6.70
N PHE A 142 3.18 -16.62 -5.93
CA PHE A 142 3.58 -15.26 -6.30
C PHE A 142 4.37 -15.30 -7.62
N ARG A 143 3.82 -14.67 -8.67
CA ARG A 143 4.50 -14.47 -9.96
C ARG A 143 5.49 -13.32 -9.86
N ASP A 144 6.46 -13.23 -10.78
CA ASP A 144 7.55 -12.25 -10.73
C ASP A 144 7.08 -10.78 -10.63
N ASN A 145 5.87 -10.46 -11.07
CA ASN A 145 5.30 -9.11 -11.05
C ASN A 145 4.67 -8.70 -9.70
N VAL A 146 4.81 -9.51 -8.65
CA VAL A 146 4.29 -9.23 -7.30
C VAL A 146 5.41 -8.98 -6.28
N VAL A 147 6.67 -8.98 -6.72
CA VAL A 147 7.84 -8.67 -5.91
C VAL A 147 8.56 -7.49 -6.53
N ILE A 148 8.95 -6.50 -5.71
CA ILE A 148 9.69 -5.32 -6.19
C ILE A 148 11.06 -5.76 -6.71
N GLU A 149 11.75 -6.52 -5.88
CA GLU A 149 13.01 -7.18 -6.18
C GLU A 149 13.14 -8.39 -5.25
N LEU A 150 13.40 -9.57 -5.80
CA LEU A 150 13.67 -10.75 -5.00
C LEU A 150 15.09 -10.67 -4.45
N LEU A 151 15.22 -10.62 -3.13
CA LEU A 151 16.50 -10.47 -2.44
C LEU A 151 17.20 -11.81 -2.26
N SER A 152 18.53 -11.79 -2.34
CA SER A 152 19.36 -12.92 -1.92
C SER A 152 19.27 -13.14 -0.41
N ASP A 153 19.53 -14.37 0.04
CA ASP A 153 19.52 -14.73 1.48
C ASP A 153 20.48 -13.84 2.29
N GLN A 154 21.63 -13.46 1.70
CA GLN A 154 22.60 -12.55 2.31
C GLN A 154 22.01 -11.15 2.55
N ASN A 155 21.25 -10.63 1.59
CA ASN A 155 20.60 -9.33 1.73
C ASN A 155 19.39 -9.41 2.67
N ILE A 156 18.62 -10.50 2.65
CA ILE A 156 17.55 -10.72 3.62
C ILE A 156 18.12 -10.71 5.05
N GLU A 157 19.20 -11.43 5.30
CA GLU A 157 19.86 -11.49 6.61
C GLU A 157 20.32 -10.10 7.08
N LYS A 158 20.88 -9.31 6.16
CA LYS A 158 21.43 -7.99 6.46
C LYS A 158 20.35 -6.92 6.72
N TYR A 159 19.24 -6.97 6.00
CA TYR A 159 18.24 -5.89 5.97
C TYR A 159 16.94 -6.22 6.70
N ARG A 160 16.71 -7.48 7.09
CA ARG A 160 15.52 -7.84 7.87
C ARG A 160 15.53 -7.16 9.24
N SER A 161 14.36 -6.75 9.68
CA SER A 161 14.09 -6.25 11.03
C SER A 161 13.66 -7.37 12.00
N GLU A 162 13.07 -8.44 11.45
CA GLU A 162 12.46 -9.53 12.20
C GLU A 162 13.46 -10.67 12.47
N ASP A 163 13.38 -11.28 13.65
CA ASP A 163 14.20 -12.43 14.03
C ASP A 163 13.57 -13.73 13.51
N ILE A 164 13.68 -13.94 12.19
CA ILE A 164 13.13 -15.10 11.48
C ILE A 164 14.25 -15.85 10.78
N ASN A 165 14.36 -17.15 11.04
CA ASN A 165 15.37 -18.00 10.44
C ASN A 165 15.15 -18.14 8.92
N ILE A 166 16.14 -17.74 8.10
CA ILE A 166 16.06 -17.83 6.64
C ILE A 166 15.98 -19.29 6.17
N SER A 167 16.62 -20.22 6.90
CA SER A 167 16.64 -21.63 6.51
C SER A 167 15.26 -22.28 6.53
N THR A 168 14.28 -21.67 7.19
CA THR A 168 12.89 -22.15 7.23
C THR A 168 12.00 -21.44 6.22
N MET A 169 12.52 -20.51 5.41
CA MET A 169 11.74 -19.78 4.41
C MET A 169 11.61 -20.57 3.11
N ASP A 170 10.37 -20.92 2.73
CA ASP A 170 10.05 -21.31 1.36
C ASP A 170 10.15 -20.12 0.39
N VAL A 171 9.99 -20.39 -0.91
CA VAL A 171 10.06 -19.37 -1.97
C VAL A 171 9.10 -18.22 -1.71
N ALA A 172 7.86 -18.53 -1.31
CA ALA A 172 6.83 -17.55 -1.00
C ALA A 172 7.24 -16.66 0.19
N SER A 173 7.78 -17.26 1.25
CA SER A 173 8.31 -16.55 2.41
C SER A 173 9.42 -15.58 2.03
N LYS A 174 10.35 -15.99 1.16
CA LYS A 174 11.43 -15.11 0.68
C LYS A 174 10.89 -13.93 -0.16
N GLN A 175 9.86 -14.17 -0.97
CA GLN A 175 9.19 -13.11 -1.73
C GLN A 175 8.48 -12.11 -0.82
N ILE A 176 7.74 -12.59 0.19
CA ILE A 176 7.09 -11.73 1.19
C ILE A 176 8.14 -10.93 1.96
N GLN A 177 9.19 -11.59 2.45
CA GLN A 177 10.27 -10.95 3.20
C GLN A 177 11.00 -9.87 2.38
N SER A 178 11.23 -10.13 1.09
CA SER A 178 11.84 -9.14 0.20
C SER A 178 10.98 -7.88 0.08
N ASN A 179 9.68 -8.05 -0.17
CA ASN A 179 8.75 -6.91 -0.22
C ASN A 179 8.59 -6.22 1.15
N LEU A 180 8.65 -6.97 2.25
CA LEU A 180 8.59 -6.42 3.60
C LEU A 180 9.76 -5.46 3.85
N ILE A 181 10.98 -5.84 3.45
CA ILE A 181 12.16 -4.95 3.56
C ILE A 181 11.94 -3.66 2.76
N TYR A 182 11.45 -3.75 1.52
CA TYR A 182 11.15 -2.56 0.71
C TYR A 182 10.04 -1.69 1.32
N LEU A 183 9.01 -2.32 1.86
CA LEU A 183 7.92 -1.63 2.55
C LEU A 183 8.43 -0.83 3.76
N GLU A 184 9.36 -1.38 4.52
CA GLU A 184 10.02 -0.64 5.61
C GLU A 184 10.89 0.52 5.11
N LEU A 185 11.60 0.35 4.00
CA LEU A 185 12.36 1.45 3.38
C LEU A 185 11.44 2.59 2.92
N ILE A 186 10.28 2.25 2.34
CA ILE A 186 9.27 3.23 1.94
C ILE A 186 8.71 3.98 3.16
N LEU A 187 8.36 3.26 4.23
CA LEU A 187 7.87 3.89 5.46
C LEU A 187 8.92 4.81 6.08
N LYS A 188 10.21 4.39 6.11
CA LYS A 188 11.32 5.25 6.54
C LYS A 188 11.44 6.50 5.68
N LYS A 189 11.32 6.38 4.35
CA LYS A 189 11.31 7.55 3.46
C LYS A 189 10.16 8.50 3.79
N PHE A 190 8.95 8.00 4.05
CA PHE A 190 7.85 8.87 4.45
C PHE A 190 8.12 9.65 5.72
N ASN A 191 8.78 9.05 6.71
CA ASN A 191 9.14 9.73 7.96
C ASN A 191 10.29 10.75 7.80
N ASN A 192 11.15 10.58 6.79
CA ASN A 192 12.32 11.44 6.57
C ASN A 192 12.09 12.56 5.54
N ILE A 193 10.98 12.54 4.81
CA ILE A 193 10.58 13.63 3.90
C ILE A 193 9.78 14.64 4.73
N GLU A 194 10.48 15.53 5.44
CA GLU A 194 9.92 16.77 6.00
C GLU A 194 10.05 17.92 5.00
#